data_AF-A0AAW1QEZ3-F1
#
_entry.id   AF-A0AAW1QEZ3-F1
#
_cell.length_a   1.000
_cell.length_b   1.000
_cell.length_c   1.000
_cell.angle_alpha   90.00
_cell.angle_beta   90.00
_cell.angle_gamma   90.00
#
_symmetry.space_group_name_H-M   'P 1'
#
loop_
_entity.id
_entity.type
_entity.pdbx_description
1 polymer ?
#
loop_
_entity_poly.entity_id
_entity_poly.type
_entity_poly.pdbx_seq_one_letter_code
_entity_poly.pdbx_strand_id
1 'polypeptide(L)'
;MATSTGLATFYGGAPDGLDPYAPSFGTSDGSCGYGLLDKTVWPYWSVGALSRNNSFYKNGPIRGCGYCFEIQCLTNNGKYAGRCSADPNSRQVTIQITDDCPGCEADHIDLQALTFDKSVASRASVSQVQIRGKDSSWTNLNNIWGAVWELGWTPKQPLDVHIIQDDGQEVTAYGIIGKGGLTGKFPTGLQFKIGTNTTAPAVNPPKKDFGRCQSGWMLAGDASHPEGFCQQTCGRCAC
;
A
#
# COMPACT_ATOMS: atom_id res chain seq x y z
N MET A 1 1.01 -30.20 -0.68
CA MET A 1 1.54 -28.94 -1.21
C MET A 1 2.98 -28.83 -0.76
N ALA A 2 3.91 -28.52 -1.66
CA ALA A 2 5.30 -28.33 -1.30
C ALA A 2 5.47 -26.90 -0.75
N THR A 3 6.00 -26.77 0.47
CA THR A 3 6.28 -25.48 1.09
C THR A 3 7.76 -25.19 0.98
N SER A 4 8.13 -23.96 0.59
CA SER A 4 9.52 -23.50 0.59
C SER A 4 9.59 -22.18 1.34
N THR A 5 10.69 -21.98 2.08
CA THR A 5 11.03 -20.68 2.67
C THR A 5 11.96 -19.95 1.71
N GLY A 6 11.87 -18.63 1.67
CA GLY A 6 12.66 -17.80 0.77
C GLY A 6 12.56 -16.32 1.11
N LEU A 7 13.07 -15.47 0.21
CA LEU A 7 12.99 -14.01 0.30
C LEU A 7 11.87 -13.48 -0.60
N ALA A 8 11.20 -12.42 -0.15
CA ALA A 8 10.34 -11.61 -1.01
C ALA A 8 10.82 -10.16 -1.03
N THR A 9 10.81 -9.55 -2.21
CA THR A 9 10.93 -8.09 -2.42
C THR A 9 9.75 -7.58 -3.22
N PHE A 10 9.81 -6.33 -3.66
CA PHE A 10 8.80 -5.78 -4.56
C PHE A 10 9.37 -4.85 -5.63
N TYR A 11 8.65 -4.81 -6.75
CA TYR A 11 8.83 -3.88 -7.85
C TYR A 11 7.62 -2.95 -8.01
N GLY A 12 7.77 -1.93 -8.85
CA GLY A 12 6.67 -1.05 -9.22
C GLY A 12 6.32 -0.06 -8.11
N GLY A 13 7.30 0.30 -7.29
CA GLY A 13 7.13 1.20 -6.16
C GLY A 13 8.40 1.99 -5.85
N ALA A 14 8.62 2.29 -4.57
CA ALA A 14 9.76 3.09 -4.10
C ALA A 14 11.15 2.62 -4.57
N PRO A 15 11.47 1.31 -4.64
CA PRO A 15 12.77 0.82 -5.12
C PRO A 15 13.09 1.28 -6.55
N ASP A 16 12.08 1.39 -7.40
CA ASP A 16 12.21 1.75 -8.82
C ASP A 16 11.78 3.19 -9.12
N GLY A 17 11.33 3.94 -8.11
CA GLY A 17 10.79 5.29 -8.28
C GLY A 17 9.46 5.37 -9.04
N LEU A 18 8.68 4.29 -9.03
CA LEU A 18 7.40 4.19 -9.74
C LEU A 18 6.20 4.36 -8.81
N ASP A 19 5.06 4.73 -9.40
CA ASP A 19 3.77 4.79 -8.70
C ASP A 19 3.17 3.37 -8.59
N PRO A 20 2.99 2.82 -7.38
CA PRO A 20 2.43 1.48 -7.19
C PRO A 20 0.97 1.33 -7.64
N TYR A 21 0.26 2.44 -7.90
CA TYR A 21 -1.09 2.44 -8.45
C TYR A 21 -1.12 2.58 -9.98
N ALA A 22 0.04 2.74 -10.62
CA ALA A 22 0.19 2.74 -12.08
C ALA A 22 0.71 1.38 -12.58
N PRO A 23 0.32 0.95 -13.79
CA PRO A 23 0.87 -0.26 -14.40
C PRO A 23 2.38 -0.16 -14.60
N SER A 24 3.11 -1.22 -14.28
CA SER A 24 4.57 -1.33 -14.45
C SER A 24 5.03 -2.77 -14.48
N PHE A 25 6.12 -3.06 -15.20
CA PHE A 25 6.76 -4.38 -15.28
C PHE A 25 5.72 -5.50 -15.47
N GLY A 26 5.66 -6.47 -14.55
CA GLY A 26 4.72 -7.60 -14.58
C GLY A 26 3.22 -7.26 -14.64
N THR A 27 2.78 -6.01 -14.46
CA THR A 27 1.39 -5.58 -14.71
C THR A 27 1.16 -4.89 -16.06
N SER A 28 2.21 -4.66 -16.86
CA SER A 28 2.15 -3.95 -18.15
C SER A 28 2.86 -4.68 -19.28
N ASP A 29 4.14 -5.01 -19.10
CA ASP A 29 5.04 -5.58 -20.11
C ASP A 29 5.83 -6.75 -19.52
N GLY A 30 5.18 -7.56 -18.68
CA GLY A 30 5.80 -8.73 -18.06
C GLY A 30 6.24 -9.77 -19.08
N SER A 31 7.30 -10.50 -18.77
CA SER A 31 7.94 -11.50 -19.63
C SER A 31 7.02 -12.66 -20.03
N CYS A 32 5.89 -12.83 -19.33
CA CYS A 32 4.85 -13.81 -19.66
C CYS A 32 3.94 -13.39 -20.83
N GLY A 33 4.03 -12.14 -21.30
CA GLY A 33 3.31 -11.67 -22.48
C GLY A 33 1.80 -11.47 -22.29
N TYR A 34 1.33 -11.33 -21.04
CA TYR A 34 -0.08 -11.04 -20.76
C TYR A 34 -0.48 -9.59 -21.09
N GLY A 35 0.50 -8.72 -21.36
CA GLY A 35 0.27 -7.31 -21.64
C GLY A 35 -0.25 -6.56 -20.42
N LEU A 36 -1.01 -5.49 -20.68
CA LEU A 36 -1.57 -4.64 -19.64
C LEU A 36 -2.65 -5.40 -18.86
N LEU A 37 -2.36 -5.65 -17.59
CA LEU A 37 -3.29 -6.32 -16.68
C LEU A 37 -4.32 -5.32 -16.16
N ASP A 38 -5.59 -5.73 -16.15
CA ASP A 38 -6.65 -4.97 -15.50
C ASP A 38 -6.59 -5.20 -13.98
N LYS A 39 -6.57 -4.11 -13.20
CA LYS A 39 -6.59 -4.18 -11.73
C LYS A 39 -7.92 -4.64 -11.15
N THR A 40 -8.99 -4.66 -11.94
CA THR A 40 -10.38 -4.96 -11.54
C THR A 40 -10.79 -6.40 -11.84
N VAL A 41 -9.95 -7.14 -12.55
CA VAL A 41 -10.16 -8.56 -12.88
C VAL A 41 -9.04 -9.35 -12.24
N TRP A 42 -9.31 -10.62 -11.91
CA TRP A 42 -8.27 -11.53 -11.44
C TRP A 42 -7.02 -11.43 -12.34
N PRO A 43 -5.80 -11.32 -11.77
CA PRO A 43 -5.46 -11.49 -10.35
C PRO A 43 -5.53 -10.21 -9.49
N TYR A 44 -6.20 -9.15 -9.95
CA TYR A 44 -6.32 -7.85 -9.26
C TYR A 44 -4.96 -7.20 -8.95
N TRP A 45 -4.02 -7.33 -9.89
CA TRP A 45 -2.60 -7.01 -9.72
C TRP A 45 -1.89 -7.73 -8.57
N SER A 46 -2.48 -8.81 -8.04
CA SER A 46 -1.81 -9.76 -7.15
C SER A 46 -0.88 -10.64 -7.96
N VAL A 47 0.25 -10.07 -8.35
CA VAL A 47 1.22 -10.68 -9.27
C VAL A 47 2.64 -10.60 -8.76
N GLY A 48 3.51 -11.42 -9.33
CA GLY A 48 4.94 -11.38 -9.05
C GLY A 48 5.79 -11.92 -10.20
N ALA A 49 7.09 -11.74 -10.02
CA ALA A 49 8.14 -12.21 -10.91
C ALA A 49 8.92 -13.35 -10.23
N LEU A 50 9.26 -14.37 -11.01
CA LEU A 50 9.98 -15.55 -10.52
C LEU A 50 11.40 -15.60 -11.10
N SER A 51 12.39 -15.97 -10.28
CA SER A 51 13.74 -16.24 -10.78
C SER A 51 13.74 -17.43 -11.73
N ARG A 52 14.54 -17.33 -12.80
CA ARG A 52 14.77 -18.45 -13.74
C ARG A 52 15.50 -19.63 -13.11
N ASN A 53 16.17 -19.41 -11.98
CA ASN A 53 16.87 -20.42 -11.21
C ASN A 53 16.00 -21.04 -10.10
N ASN A 54 14.75 -20.58 -9.95
CA ASN A 54 13.85 -21.09 -8.92
C ASN A 54 13.44 -22.54 -9.22
N SER A 55 13.33 -23.37 -8.18
CA SER A 55 12.96 -24.78 -8.33
C SER A 55 11.54 -25.00 -8.88
N PHE A 56 10.66 -24.00 -8.75
CA PHE A 56 9.33 -23.97 -9.35
C PHE A 56 9.35 -23.48 -10.81
N TYR A 57 10.46 -22.91 -11.29
CA TYR A 57 10.66 -22.54 -12.68
C TYR A 57 10.96 -23.80 -13.51
N LYS A 58 9.90 -24.47 -13.99
CA LYS A 58 10.04 -25.72 -14.73
C LYS A 58 10.32 -25.48 -16.22
N ASN A 59 11.18 -26.32 -16.79
CA ASN A 59 11.46 -26.35 -18.23
C ASN A 59 10.17 -26.59 -19.04
N GLY A 60 9.88 -25.68 -19.97
CA GLY A 60 8.70 -25.70 -20.84
C GLY A 60 8.55 -24.37 -21.58
N PRO A 61 7.60 -24.24 -22.53
CA PRO A 61 7.45 -23.00 -23.32
C PRO A 61 6.99 -21.79 -22.50
N ILE A 62 6.31 -22.01 -21.36
CA ILE A 62 5.66 -20.97 -20.54
C ILE A 62 6.39 -20.76 -19.19
N ARG A 63 7.47 -21.50 -18.91
CA ARG A 63 8.45 -21.30 -17.82
C ARG A 63 7.96 -20.60 -16.53
N GLY A 64 7.00 -21.21 -15.83
CA GLY A 64 6.46 -20.69 -14.56
C GLY A 64 5.41 -19.59 -14.68
N CYS A 65 5.18 -19.01 -15.85
CA CYS A 65 4.10 -18.06 -16.09
C CYS A 65 2.74 -18.69 -15.84
N GLY A 66 1.86 -17.92 -15.21
CA GLY A 66 0.52 -18.35 -14.83
C GLY A 66 0.47 -19.26 -13.61
N TYR A 67 1.61 -19.60 -13.00
CA TYR A 67 1.62 -20.31 -11.73
C TYR A 67 1.08 -19.42 -10.63
N CYS A 68 0.29 -20.04 -9.74
CA CYS A 68 -0.26 -19.38 -8.58
C CYS A 68 0.47 -19.86 -7.32
N PHE A 69 0.89 -18.91 -6.49
CA PHE A 69 1.52 -19.18 -5.21
C PHE A 69 0.71 -18.53 -4.10
N GLU A 70 0.58 -19.25 -2.99
CA GLU A 70 0.17 -18.68 -1.72
C GLU A 70 1.44 -18.31 -0.96
N ILE A 71 1.65 -17.02 -0.74
CA ILE A 71 2.83 -16.48 -0.06
C ILE A 71 2.42 -16.05 1.33
N GLN A 72 3.12 -16.56 2.34
CA GLN A 72 2.91 -16.20 3.73
C GLN A 72 4.12 -15.44 4.27
N CYS A 73 3.89 -14.25 4.83
CA CYS A 73 4.92 -13.54 5.58
C CYS A 73 5.14 -14.24 6.93
N LEU A 74 6.36 -14.74 7.14
CA LEU A 74 6.71 -15.51 8.33
C LEU A 74 7.12 -14.60 9.49
N THR A 75 6.45 -14.73 10.63
CA THR A 75 6.82 -14.04 11.88
C THR A 75 7.96 -14.78 12.58
N ASN A 76 9.15 -14.74 11.97
CA ASN A 76 10.33 -15.46 12.47
C ASN A 76 11.31 -14.52 13.18
N ASN A 77 12.17 -15.10 14.02
CA ASN A 77 13.35 -14.42 14.52
C ASN A 77 14.39 -14.29 13.39
N GLY A 78 14.92 -13.09 13.18
CA GLY A 78 15.90 -12.84 12.11
C GLY A 78 15.97 -11.37 11.70
N LYS A 79 16.74 -11.08 10.65
CA LYS A 79 16.98 -9.71 10.13
C LYS A 79 15.69 -8.96 9.76
N TYR A 80 14.63 -9.69 9.38
CA TYR A 80 13.34 -9.14 8.95
C TYR A 80 12.21 -9.35 9.97
N ALA A 81 12.54 -9.69 11.22
CA ALA A 81 11.54 -9.88 12.28
C ALA A 81 10.68 -8.62 12.48
N GLY A 82 9.38 -8.81 12.75
CA GLY A 82 8.43 -7.73 13.01
C GLY A 82 7.98 -6.92 11.78
N ARG A 83 8.34 -7.39 10.57
CA ARG A 83 7.97 -6.75 9.29
C ARG A 83 6.66 -7.26 8.70
N CYS A 84 6.11 -8.38 9.16
CA CYS A 84 4.82 -8.87 8.66
C CYS A 84 3.65 -8.02 9.14
N SER A 85 2.55 -8.00 8.39
CA SER A 85 1.32 -7.28 8.76
C SER A 85 0.87 -7.65 10.18
N ALA A 86 0.33 -6.70 10.95
CA ALA A 86 -0.24 -7.00 12.26
C ALA A 86 -1.52 -7.84 12.13
N ASP A 87 -2.27 -7.67 11.04
CA ASP A 87 -3.48 -8.44 10.74
C ASP A 87 -3.10 -9.84 10.20
N PRO A 88 -3.44 -10.92 10.92
CA PRO A 88 -3.16 -12.29 10.47
C PRO A 88 -3.77 -12.62 9.11
N ASN A 89 -4.91 -12.03 8.75
CA ASN A 89 -5.59 -12.30 7.47
C ASN A 89 -4.86 -11.65 6.28
N SER A 90 -4.09 -10.60 6.54
CA SER A 90 -3.34 -9.88 5.51
C SER A 90 -1.94 -10.47 5.29
N ARG A 91 -1.43 -11.32 6.20
CA ARG A 91 -0.08 -11.94 6.11
C ARG A 91 0.07 -12.95 4.99
N GLN A 92 -1.03 -13.32 4.33
CA GLN A 92 -1.04 -14.30 3.27
C GLN A 92 -1.65 -13.70 2.02
N VAL A 93 -0.96 -13.84 0.89
CA VAL A 93 -1.40 -13.32 -0.40
C VAL A 93 -1.29 -14.41 -1.45
N THR A 94 -2.32 -14.52 -2.29
CA THR A 94 -2.29 -15.39 -3.47
C THR A 94 -1.86 -14.56 -4.67
N ILE A 95 -0.79 -14.98 -5.34
CA ILE A 95 -0.25 -14.28 -6.50
C ILE A 95 -0.29 -15.13 -7.76
N GLN A 96 -0.27 -14.49 -8.93
CA GLN A 96 0.06 -15.12 -10.21
C GLN A 96 1.45 -14.68 -10.68
N ILE A 97 2.26 -15.59 -11.20
CA ILE A 97 3.52 -15.23 -11.88
C ILE A 97 3.23 -14.67 -13.26
N THR A 98 3.63 -13.42 -13.49
CA THR A 98 3.42 -12.71 -14.76
C THR A 98 4.71 -12.15 -15.35
N ASP A 99 5.83 -12.31 -14.66
CA ASP A 99 7.13 -11.82 -15.11
C ASP A 99 8.28 -12.74 -14.64
N ASP A 100 9.47 -12.48 -15.17
CA ASP A 100 10.71 -13.12 -14.73
C ASP A 100 11.61 -12.12 -14.00
N CYS A 101 12.25 -12.55 -12.91
CA CYS A 101 13.18 -11.72 -12.14
C CYS A 101 14.61 -12.22 -12.36
N PRO A 102 15.37 -11.65 -13.33
CA PRO A 102 16.73 -12.11 -13.62
C PRO A 102 17.74 -11.74 -12.52
N GLY A 103 17.44 -10.72 -11.71
CA GLY A 103 18.26 -10.31 -10.57
C GLY A 103 17.96 -11.05 -9.27
N CYS A 104 16.95 -11.93 -9.26
CA CYS A 104 16.52 -12.67 -8.08
C CYS A 104 17.28 -13.99 -7.93
N GLU A 105 17.64 -14.32 -6.70
CA GLU A 105 18.18 -15.63 -6.33
C GLU A 105 17.13 -16.76 -6.49
N ALA A 106 17.57 -18.01 -6.41
CA ALA A 106 16.71 -19.17 -6.67
C ALA A 106 15.50 -19.28 -5.71
N ASP A 107 15.60 -18.80 -4.48
CA ASP A 107 14.54 -18.82 -3.47
C ASP A 107 13.86 -17.44 -3.29
N HIS A 108 13.97 -16.57 -4.29
CA HIS A 108 13.48 -15.20 -4.23
C HIS A 108 12.31 -14.98 -5.20
N ILE A 109 11.23 -14.40 -4.68
CA ILE A 109 10.08 -13.91 -5.45
C ILE A 109 10.00 -12.38 -5.34
N ASP A 110 9.77 -11.70 -6.46
CA ASP A 110 9.61 -10.24 -6.48
C ASP A 110 8.15 -9.88 -6.75
N LEU A 111 7.49 -9.21 -5.82
CA LEU A 111 6.05 -8.98 -5.85
C LEU A 111 5.71 -7.60 -6.42
N GLN A 112 4.50 -7.45 -6.96
CA GLN A 112 3.97 -6.11 -7.18
C GLN A 112 3.84 -5.38 -5.82
N ALA A 113 4.24 -4.10 -5.78
CA ALA A 113 4.31 -3.28 -4.56
C ALA A 113 3.06 -3.35 -3.65
N LEU A 114 1.85 -3.15 -4.19
CA LEU A 114 0.62 -3.20 -3.39
C LEU A 114 0.33 -4.60 -2.83
N THR A 115 0.80 -5.64 -3.52
CA THR A 115 0.65 -7.03 -3.08
C THR A 115 1.63 -7.37 -1.98
N PHE A 116 2.88 -6.94 -2.12
CA PHE A 116 3.89 -7.03 -1.08
C PHE A 116 3.40 -6.33 0.20
N ASP A 117 2.96 -5.07 0.05
CA ASP A 117 2.51 -4.19 1.14
C ASP A 117 1.29 -4.71 1.91
N LYS A 118 0.48 -5.61 1.34
CA LYS A 118 -0.58 -6.31 2.08
C LYS A 118 0.02 -7.29 3.11
N SER A 119 1.02 -8.05 2.68
CA SER A 119 1.62 -9.14 3.47
C SER A 119 2.62 -8.66 4.52
N VAL A 120 3.32 -7.56 4.23
CA VAL A 120 4.18 -6.89 5.17
C VAL A 120 3.41 -5.77 5.86
N ALA A 121 3.84 -5.40 7.06
CA ALA A 121 3.49 -4.12 7.62
C ALA A 121 4.25 -3.09 6.77
N SER A 122 3.66 -2.68 5.64
CA SER A 122 3.99 -1.40 5.03
C SER A 122 3.52 -0.35 6.02
N ARG A 123 4.37 -0.08 7.03
CA ARG A 123 4.17 0.93 8.07
C ARG A 123 4.39 2.33 7.49
N ALA A 124 3.90 2.54 6.28
CA ALA A 124 4.08 3.74 5.45
C ALA A 124 2.75 4.44 5.20
N SER A 125 1.62 3.82 5.56
CA SER A 125 0.29 4.44 5.42
C SER A 125 0.19 5.63 6.36
N VAL A 126 -0.05 6.80 5.79
CA VAL A 126 -0.35 8.01 6.57
C VAL A 126 -1.78 7.90 7.08
N SER A 127 -1.95 7.85 8.39
CA SER A 127 -3.26 7.77 9.05
C SER A 127 -3.84 9.16 9.29
N GLN A 128 -2.99 10.17 9.48
CA GLN A 128 -3.41 11.54 9.75
C GLN A 128 -2.36 12.55 9.27
N VAL A 129 -2.84 13.64 8.67
CA VAL A 129 -2.04 14.84 8.42
C VAL A 129 -2.65 15.99 9.20
N GLN A 130 -1.81 16.75 9.88
CA GLN A 130 -2.18 17.97 10.59
C GLN A 130 -1.36 19.15 10.08
N ILE A 131 -1.94 20.32 10.15
CA ILE A 131 -1.26 21.58 9.83
C ILE A 131 -1.53 22.59 10.94
N ARG A 132 -0.55 23.46 11.17
CA ARG A 132 -0.74 24.68 11.95
C ARG A 132 0.01 25.84 11.33
N GLY A 133 -0.52 27.03 11.55
CA GLY A 133 0.19 28.28 11.34
C GLY A 133 0.97 28.70 12.58
N LYS A 134 1.72 29.80 12.45
CA LYS A 134 2.51 30.40 13.54
C LYS A 134 1.72 30.60 14.84
N ASP A 135 0.45 31.00 14.71
CA ASP A 135 -0.43 31.38 15.81
C ASP A 135 -1.68 30.48 15.91
N SER A 136 -1.64 29.23 15.41
CA SER A 136 -2.78 28.31 15.47
C SER A 136 -2.44 26.99 16.16
N SER A 137 -3.47 26.32 16.69
CA SER A 137 -3.36 24.92 17.10
C SER A 137 -3.25 24.01 15.87
N TRP A 138 -2.77 22.79 16.09
CA TRP A 138 -2.83 21.71 15.11
C TRP A 138 -4.27 21.44 14.70
N THR A 139 -4.49 21.39 13.39
CA THR A 139 -5.79 21.09 12.79
C THR A 139 -5.62 19.92 11.84
N ASN A 140 -6.52 18.94 11.94
CA ASN A 140 -6.53 17.79 11.05
C ASN A 140 -6.94 18.21 9.63
N LEU A 141 -6.24 17.67 8.63
CA LEU A 141 -6.68 17.74 7.24
C LEU A 141 -7.62 16.58 6.96
N ASN A 142 -8.54 16.80 6.02
CA ASN A 142 -9.40 15.76 5.49
C ASN A 142 -8.64 14.99 4.42
N ASN A 143 -8.55 13.67 4.56
CA ASN A 143 -8.14 12.81 3.46
C ASN A 143 -9.24 12.82 2.39
N ILE A 144 -8.94 13.37 1.22
CA ILE A 144 -9.92 13.45 0.13
C ILE A 144 -9.77 12.23 -0.78
N TRP A 145 -8.53 11.88 -1.13
CA TRP A 145 -8.24 10.71 -1.95
C TRP A 145 -6.75 10.32 -1.89
N GLY A 146 -6.45 9.03 -1.67
CA GLY A 146 -5.07 8.54 -1.64
C GLY A 146 -4.19 9.31 -0.65
N ALA A 147 -3.06 9.84 -1.11
CA ALA A 147 -2.16 10.69 -0.31
C ALA A 147 -2.47 12.20 -0.43
N VAL A 148 -3.70 12.58 -0.82
CA VAL A 148 -4.16 13.96 -0.94
C VAL A 148 -4.98 14.36 0.29
N TRP A 149 -4.53 15.42 0.95
CA TRP A 149 -5.09 15.91 2.21
C TRP A 149 -5.42 17.40 2.07
N GLU A 150 -6.62 17.79 2.48
CA GLU A 150 -7.13 19.16 2.30
C GLU A 150 -7.64 19.78 3.58
N LEU A 151 -7.54 21.11 3.65
CA LEU A 151 -8.16 21.94 4.67
C LEU A 151 -8.98 23.02 3.96
N GLY A 152 -10.25 23.17 4.35
CA GLY A 152 -11.18 24.13 3.72
C GLY A 152 -10.88 25.61 4.02
N TRP A 153 -9.82 25.90 4.78
CA TRP A 153 -9.38 27.24 5.14
C TRP A 153 -7.86 27.27 5.27
N THR A 154 -7.24 28.45 5.26
CA THR A 154 -5.78 28.60 5.26
C THR A 154 -5.27 29.25 6.55
N PRO A 155 -4.48 28.53 7.39
CA PRO A 155 -3.82 29.13 8.54
C PRO A 155 -2.79 30.18 8.14
N LYS A 156 -2.45 31.08 9.07
CA LYS A 156 -1.39 32.08 8.85
C LYS A 156 -0.03 31.42 8.72
N GLN A 157 0.69 31.75 7.67
CA GLN A 157 2.05 31.25 7.43
C GLN A 157 3.06 31.78 8.47
N PRO A 158 4.23 31.14 8.61
CA PRO A 158 4.65 29.88 7.97
C PRO A 158 3.84 28.68 8.48
N LEU A 159 3.65 27.66 7.64
CA LEU A 159 2.89 26.46 7.99
C LEU A 159 3.83 25.34 8.43
N ASP A 160 3.53 24.74 9.58
CA ASP A 160 4.10 23.47 10.02
C ASP A 160 3.19 22.33 9.57
N VAL A 161 3.79 21.23 9.10
CA VAL A 161 3.06 20.02 8.69
C VAL A 161 3.48 18.88 9.60
N HIS A 162 2.50 18.18 10.18
CA HIS A 162 2.69 17.02 11.04
C HIS A 162 2.00 15.81 10.41
N ILE A 163 2.72 14.72 10.26
CA ILE A 163 2.26 13.52 9.57
C ILE A 163 2.39 12.34 10.53
N ILE A 164 1.30 11.60 10.69
CA ILE A 164 1.19 10.44 11.57
C ILE A 164 0.92 9.21 10.71
N GLN A 165 1.66 8.14 10.97
CA GLN A 165 1.46 6.84 10.33
C GLN A 165 0.41 6.01 11.10
N ASP A 166 -0.07 4.95 10.46
CA ASP A 166 -0.97 3.98 11.09
C ASP A 166 -0.33 3.23 12.28
N ASP A 167 1.00 3.12 12.30
CA ASP A 167 1.78 2.55 13.41
C ASP A 167 2.08 3.55 14.54
N GLY A 168 1.59 4.79 14.43
CA GLY A 168 1.80 5.86 15.40
C GLY A 168 3.15 6.56 15.31
N GLN A 169 3.99 6.28 14.30
CA GLN A 169 5.15 7.13 14.03
C GLN A 169 4.74 8.50 13.52
N GLU A 170 5.52 9.50 13.91
CA GLU A 170 5.21 10.90 13.64
C GLU A 170 6.44 11.62 13.10
N VAL A 171 6.22 12.52 12.13
CA VAL A 171 7.21 13.49 11.67
C VAL A 171 6.59 14.88 11.61
N THR A 172 7.38 15.90 11.94
CA THR A 172 6.94 17.30 11.87
C THR A 172 7.92 18.13 11.06
N ALA A 173 7.45 18.73 9.97
CA ALA A 173 8.17 19.71 9.17
C ALA A 173 7.75 21.12 9.60
N TYR A 174 8.67 21.87 10.20
CA TYR A 174 8.39 23.22 10.68
C TYR A 174 8.62 24.27 9.59
N GLY A 175 7.67 25.18 9.44
CA GLY A 175 7.72 26.33 8.55
C GLY A 175 7.95 26.02 7.07
N ILE A 176 7.55 24.82 6.63
CA ILE A 176 7.85 24.29 5.30
C ILE A 176 7.15 25.04 4.16
N ILE A 177 6.00 25.67 4.46
CA ILE A 177 5.30 26.57 3.53
C ILE A 177 5.35 27.99 4.10
N GLY A 178 6.36 28.75 3.67
CA GLY A 178 6.68 30.06 4.24
C GLY A 178 5.80 31.23 3.76
N LYS A 179 5.10 31.09 2.64
CA LYS A 179 4.26 32.16 2.06
C LYS A 179 2.98 31.58 1.46
N GLY A 180 1.86 32.29 1.66
CA GLY A 180 0.57 31.89 1.10
C GLY A 180 0.56 31.92 -0.43
N GLY A 181 -0.20 31.01 -1.02
CA GLY A 181 -0.36 30.91 -2.48
C GLY A 181 0.81 30.26 -3.22
N LEU A 182 1.84 29.76 -2.51
CA LEU A 182 2.90 28.97 -3.12
C LEU A 182 2.40 27.55 -3.42
N THR A 183 2.58 27.11 -4.66
CA THR A 183 2.40 25.73 -5.10
C THR A 183 3.74 25.14 -5.50
N GLY A 184 3.92 23.84 -5.31
CA GLY A 184 5.15 23.14 -5.68
C GLY A 184 5.51 22.00 -4.74
N LYS A 185 6.73 21.49 -4.93
CA LYS A 185 7.33 20.48 -4.04
C LYS A 185 8.19 21.18 -3.00
N PHE A 186 7.97 20.87 -1.74
CA PHE A 186 8.73 21.43 -0.62
C PHE A 186 9.50 20.29 0.08
N PRO A 187 10.80 20.09 -0.25
CA PRO A 187 11.59 19.02 0.35
C PRO A 187 11.76 19.25 1.85
N THR A 188 11.40 18.27 2.67
CA THR A 188 11.49 18.36 4.13
C THR A 188 12.80 17.78 4.68
N GLY A 189 13.43 16.85 3.94
CA GLY A 189 14.55 16.05 4.45
C GLY A 189 14.18 15.11 5.60
N LEU A 190 12.89 14.97 5.90
CA LEU A 190 12.36 14.11 6.97
C LEU A 190 11.97 12.75 6.39
N GLN A 191 12.23 11.69 7.14
CA GLN A 191 11.90 10.32 6.78
C GLN A 191 11.43 9.56 8.02
N PHE A 192 10.34 8.80 7.90
CA PHE A 192 9.90 7.87 8.96
C PHE A 192 10.95 6.79 9.20
N LYS A 193 11.06 6.32 10.45
CA LYS A 193 12.03 5.29 10.78
C LYS A 193 11.56 3.98 10.17
N ILE A 194 12.32 3.49 9.20
CA ILE A 194 12.07 2.17 8.62
C ILE A 194 12.50 1.13 9.65
N GLY A 195 11.52 0.65 10.43
CA GLY A 195 11.59 -0.67 11.00
C GLY A 195 12.16 -0.83 12.40
N THR A 196 11.94 0.13 13.30
CA THR A 196 12.13 -0.10 14.74
C THR A 196 10.84 -0.64 15.37
N ASN A 197 10.96 -1.75 16.11
CA ASN A 197 9.92 -2.26 17.00
C ASN A 197 9.63 -1.23 18.11
N THR A 198 8.80 -0.23 17.84
CA THR A 198 8.10 0.49 18.89
C THR A 198 6.88 -0.33 19.25
N THR A 199 6.86 -0.84 20.48
CA THR A 199 5.65 -1.31 21.15
C THR A 199 4.67 -0.15 21.20
N ALA A 200 3.89 0.05 20.14
CA ALA A 200 2.72 0.90 20.23
C ALA A 200 1.78 0.26 21.26
N PRO A 201 1.30 0.99 22.28
CA PRO A 201 0.15 0.51 23.04
C PRO A 201 -0.96 0.23 22.03
N ALA A 202 -1.66 -0.89 22.20
CA ALA A 202 -2.79 -1.28 21.38
C ALA A 202 -3.88 -0.20 21.46
N VAL A 203 -3.74 0.86 20.68
CA VAL A 203 -4.85 1.69 20.27
C VAL A 203 -5.58 0.80 19.29
N ASN A 204 -6.67 0.18 19.73
CA ASN A 204 -7.68 -0.30 18.81
C ASN A 204 -8.00 0.88 17.90
N PRO A 205 -7.58 0.88 16.62
CA PRO A 205 -8.21 1.79 15.69
C PRO A 205 -9.70 1.43 15.72
N PRO A 206 -10.63 2.40 15.68
CA PRO A 206 -12.00 2.03 15.41
C PRO A 206 -11.99 1.30 14.07
N LYS A 207 -12.17 -0.02 14.11
CA LYS A 207 -12.41 -0.84 12.93
C LYS A 207 -13.53 -0.13 12.17
N LYS A 208 -13.22 0.37 10.97
CA LYS A 208 -14.28 0.69 10.02
C LYS A 208 -14.66 -0.64 9.37
N ASP A 209 -15.45 -1.40 10.13
CA ASP A 209 -16.19 -2.54 9.59
C ASP A 209 -17.09 -2.02 8.45
N PHE A 210 -17.40 -2.92 7.51
CA PHE A 210 -18.44 -2.74 6.50
C PHE A 210 -19.71 -2.14 7.16
N GLY A 211 -20.24 -1.02 6.64
CA GLY A 211 -21.49 -0.42 7.15
C GLY A 211 -21.38 0.79 8.10
N ARG A 212 -20.20 1.39 8.32
CA ARG A 212 -20.06 2.63 9.13
C ARG A 212 -20.06 3.93 8.33
N CYS A 213 -20.95 4.10 7.36
CA CYS A 213 -21.18 5.40 6.74
C CYS A 213 -22.02 6.31 7.66
N GLN A 214 -21.72 7.62 7.64
CA GLN A 214 -22.66 8.60 8.20
C GLN A 214 -23.99 8.50 7.44
N SER A 215 -25.12 8.63 8.13
CA SER A 215 -26.46 8.39 7.55
C SER A 215 -26.76 9.24 6.31
N GLY A 216 -26.17 10.43 6.20
CA GLY A 216 -26.30 11.29 5.03
C GLY A 216 -25.60 10.78 3.77
N TRP A 217 -24.72 9.78 3.88
CA TRP A 217 -23.89 9.25 2.78
C TRP A 217 -24.18 7.78 2.44
N MET A 218 -25.20 7.20 3.10
CA MET A 218 -25.74 5.87 2.79
C MET A 218 -26.72 5.98 1.63
N LEU A 219 -26.44 5.27 0.54
CA LEU A 219 -27.43 4.99 -0.48
C LEU A 219 -28.31 3.83 -0.03
N ALA A 220 -29.60 3.92 -0.36
CA ALA A 220 -30.54 2.84 -0.10
C ALA A 220 -30.13 1.58 -0.87
N GLY A 221 -30.25 0.42 -0.23
CA GLY A 221 -29.93 -0.87 -0.83
C GLY A 221 -30.90 -1.28 -1.94
N ASP A 222 -30.47 -2.26 -2.74
CA ASP A 222 -31.30 -2.89 -3.77
C ASP A 222 -31.53 -4.38 -3.45
N ALA A 223 -32.15 -5.12 -4.37
CA ALA A 223 -32.46 -6.55 -4.18
C ALA A 223 -31.21 -7.44 -4.06
N SER A 224 -30.05 -6.97 -4.51
CA SER A 224 -28.77 -7.68 -4.47
C SER A 224 -27.99 -7.33 -3.20
N HIS A 225 -28.14 -6.09 -2.71
CA HIS A 225 -27.51 -5.56 -1.50
C HIS A 225 -28.50 -4.75 -0.66
N PRO A 226 -29.39 -5.43 0.10
CA PRO A 226 -30.44 -4.77 0.87
C PRO A 226 -29.93 -3.85 2.00
N GLU A 227 -28.67 -4.00 2.40
CA GLU A 227 -27.98 -3.21 3.41
C GLU A 227 -27.60 -1.78 2.96
N GLY A 228 -27.64 -1.48 1.66
CA GLY A 228 -27.21 -0.18 1.12
C GLY A 228 -25.68 -0.03 1.05
N PHE A 229 -25.21 1.02 0.39
CA PHE A 229 -23.79 1.24 0.16
C PHE A 229 -23.38 2.70 0.32
N CYS A 230 -22.10 2.91 0.62
CA CYS A 230 -21.50 4.22 0.80
C CYS A 230 -21.23 4.88 -0.57
N GLN A 231 -21.81 6.06 -0.80
CA GLN A 231 -21.79 6.75 -2.10
C GLN A 231 -20.37 7.08 -2.65
N GLN A 232 -19.34 7.11 -1.79
CA GLN A 232 -17.97 7.49 -2.18
C GLN A 232 -16.90 6.39 -2.05
N THR A 233 -17.23 5.19 -1.56
CA THR A 233 -16.27 4.07 -1.56
C THR A 233 -16.35 3.22 -2.83
N CYS A 234 -17.39 3.39 -3.65
CA CYS A 234 -17.45 2.79 -4.99
C CYS A 234 -16.73 3.71 -5.97
N GLY A 235 -15.42 3.51 -6.14
CA GLY A 235 -14.70 4.06 -7.28
C GLY A 235 -15.30 3.52 -8.57
N ARG A 236 -16.18 4.30 -9.22
CA ARG A 236 -16.73 4.08 -10.57
C ARG A 236 -17.12 2.63 -10.89
N CYS A 237 -18.22 2.16 -10.34
CA CYS A 237 -19.07 1.21 -11.05
C CYS A 237 -20.30 1.99 -11.52
N ALA A 238 -20.66 1.88 -12.80
CA ALA A 238 -21.94 2.38 -13.27
C ALA A 238 -23.05 1.64 -12.51
N CYS A 239 -23.81 2.37 -11.70
CA CYS A 239 -25.03 1.91 -11.04
C CYS A 239 -26.17 1.81 -12.07
#